data_AF-A0A2N4SY63-F1
#
_entry.id   AF-A0A2N4SY63-F1
#
_cell.length_a   1.000
_cell.length_b   1.000
_cell.length_c   1.000
_cell.angle_alpha   90.00
_cell.angle_beta   90.00
_cell.angle_gamma   90.00
#
_symmetry.space_group_name_H-M   'P 1'
#
loop_
_entity.id
_entity.type
_entity.pdbx_description
1 polymer ?
#
loop_
_entity_poly.entity_id
_entity_poly.type
_entity_poly.pdbx_seq_one_letter_code
_entity_poly.pdbx_strand_id
1 'polypeptide(L)'
;MPTSNINELLSAALASGQLLVTDGALELKPGASKKLKDYVATGLGADGAGTIADRFRRGDRWRVPLDEIYDIENNTSYAAILRVLARAEIKKAWERAGGPHARVGLPLDASFPIREAAPGTWVMDCRGGQIQFLQNDRQTVEVLQRKTTVRLVAIECQVRQESSDEVYGVVSVHGPANQMIQTVRIPGSGTLNMGEPGARLTFPALPIVTDSTLEDLYIRVAWIENDSGNVEDIARKVAEKMQQAAAAAAGALLGAGAESVAASQNETFYEAALWIVGDVLGMGDDAYPVEGRYISAGELLAGSGPPLQAPYKRGDDPRTVEKWTHDIYVQGVDDGGDLGRYRFFFDVTRTDTHDVRVI
;
A
#
# COMPACT_ATOMS: atom_id res chain seq x y z
N MET A 1 -6.55 -51.26 14.37
CA MET A 1 -6.35 -51.15 12.90
C MET A 1 -5.16 -50.24 12.66
N PRO A 2 -4.28 -50.49 11.68
CA PRO A 2 -3.13 -49.64 11.45
C PRO A 2 -3.62 -48.27 10.97
N THR A 3 -3.29 -47.22 11.70
CA THR A 3 -3.45 -45.83 11.25
C THR A 3 -2.42 -45.59 10.15
N SER A 4 -2.75 -46.00 8.91
CA SER A 4 -1.99 -45.62 7.72
C SER A 4 -1.72 -44.12 7.79
N ASN A 5 -0.44 -43.73 7.77
CA ASN A 5 -0.03 -42.34 7.94
C ASN A 5 -0.70 -41.51 6.83
N ILE A 6 -1.32 -40.38 7.17
CA ILE A 6 -1.99 -39.51 6.19
C ILE A 6 -1.03 -39.08 5.08
N ASN A 7 0.25 -38.91 5.38
CA ASN A 7 1.28 -38.62 4.39
C ASN A 7 1.48 -39.80 3.43
N GLU A 8 1.40 -41.04 3.89
CA GLU A 8 1.43 -42.22 3.03
C GLU A 8 0.18 -42.30 2.15
N LEU A 9 -1.00 -41.94 2.69
CA LEU A 9 -2.26 -41.95 1.93
C LEU A 9 -2.25 -40.89 0.82
N LEU A 10 -1.83 -39.66 1.12
CA LEU A 10 -1.74 -38.58 0.15
C LEU A 10 -0.60 -38.81 -0.86
N SER A 11 0.54 -39.32 -0.41
CA SER A 11 1.66 -39.68 -1.30
C SER A 11 1.28 -40.84 -2.22
N ALA A 12 0.58 -41.87 -1.71
CA ALA A 12 0.07 -42.97 -2.53
C ALA A 12 -1.02 -42.50 -3.50
N ALA A 13 -1.87 -41.55 -3.09
CA ALA A 13 -2.87 -40.93 -3.96
C ALA A 13 -2.25 -40.10 -5.09
N LEU A 14 -1.17 -39.37 -4.81
CA LEU A 14 -0.39 -38.65 -5.83
C LEU A 14 0.36 -39.61 -6.75
N ALA A 15 1.05 -40.61 -6.19
CA ALA A 15 1.78 -41.62 -6.96
C ALA A 15 0.86 -42.46 -7.87
N SER A 16 -0.37 -42.73 -7.43
CA SER A 16 -1.39 -43.43 -8.23
C SER A 16 -2.16 -42.52 -9.18
N GLY A 17 -1.88 -41.21 -9.18
CA GLY A 17 -2.55 -40.21 -10.01
C GLY A 17 -4.02 -39.97 -9.68
N GLN A 18 -4.49 -40.41 -8.51
CA GLN A 18 -5.85 -40.17 -8.01
C GLN A 18 -6.03 -38.75 -7.44
N LEU A 19 -4.92 -38.13 -7.03
CA LEU A 19 -4.82 -36.74 -6.62
C LEU A 19 -3.92 -36.00 -7.60
N LEU A 20 -4.32 -34.81 -8.03
CA LEU A 20 -3.53 -33.89 -8.82
C LEU A 20 -3.22 -32.66 -7.95
N VAL A 21 -1.99 -32.17 -8.02
CA VAL A 21 -1.68 -30.83 -7.53
C VAL A 21 -1.71 -29.90 -8.73
N THR A 22 -2.71 -29.01 -8.77
CA THR A 22 -2.78 -27.91 -9.74
C THR A 22 -2.35 -26.62 -9.06
N ASP A 23 -2.20 -25.52 -9.81
CA ASP A 23 -1.66 -24.25 -9.28
C ASP A 23 -2.53 -23.65 -8.16
N GLY A 24 -2.31 -24.12 -6.93
CA GLY A 24 -3.00 -23.67 -5.73
C GLY A 24 -4.12 -24.58 -5.22
N ALA A 25 -4.32 -25.76 -5.79
CA ALA A 25 -5.37 -26.68 -5.34
C ALA A 25 -4.93 -28.14 -5.37
N LEU A 26 -5.57 -28.94 -4.51
CA LEU A 26 -5.53 -30.39 -4.58
C LEU A 26 -6.83 -30.86 -5.27
N GLU A 27 -6.71 -31.44 -6.45
CA GLU A 27 -7.83 -31.91 -7.25
C GLU A 27 -7.92 -33.43 -7.21
N LEU A 28 -9.11 -33.96 -6.93
CA LEU A 28 -9.35 -35.40 -7.00
C LEU A 28 -9.81 -35.79 -8.40
N LYS A 29 -9.16 -36.81 -8.98
CA LYS A 29 -9.60 -37.36 -10.26
C LYS A 29 -10.92 -38.14 -10.13
N PRO A 30 -11.75 -38.16 -11.19
CA PRO A 30 -12.84 -39.11 -11.32
C PRO A 30 -12.30 -40.55 -11.14
N GLY A 31 -12.73 -41.22 -10.07
CA GLY A 31 -12.25 -42.58 -9.71
C GLY A 31 -11.33 -42.64 -8.49
N ALA A 32 -11.00 -41.52 -7.86
CA ALA A 32 -10.33 -41.51 -6.56
C ALA A 32 -11.05 -42.41 -5.54
N SER A 33 -10.27 -43.09 -4.70
CA SER A 33 -10.83 -44.02 -3.71
C SER A 33 -11.84 -43.33 -2.79
N LYS A 34 -12.88 -44.04 -2.37
CA LYS A 34 -13.91 -43.49 -1.45
C LYS A 34 -13.27 -42.92 -0.19
N LYS A 35 -12.25 -43.58 0.37
CA LYS A 35 -11.50 -43.11 1.54
C LYS A 35 -10.82 -41.76 1.30
N LEU A 36 -10.27 -41.54 0.10
CA LEU A 36 -9.63 -40.28 -0.29
C LEU A 36 -10.67 -39.19 -0.61
N LYS A 37 -11.78 -39.56 -1.27
CA LYS A 37 -12.91 -38.65 -1.55
C LYS A 37 -13.59 -38.18 -0.27
N ASP A 38 -13.89 -39.09 0.64
CA ASP A 38 -14.51 -38.78 1.93
C ASP A 38 -13.59 -37.84 2.73
N TYR A 39 -12.27 -38.05 2.66
CA TYR A 39 -11.28 -37.23 3.34
C TYR A 39 -11.19 -35.79 2.79
N VAL A 40 -11.13 -35.62 1.46
CA VAL A 40 -11.09 -34.30 0.82
C VAL A 40 -12.44 -33.58 0.91
N ALA A 41 -13.56 -34.31 0.78
CA ALA A 41 -14.90 -33.73 0.73
C ALA A 41 -15.46 -33.35 2.11
N THR A 42 -15.15 -34.12 3.16
CA THR A 42 -15.64 -33.83 4.52
C THR A 42 -14.61 -33.15 5.41
N GLY A 43 -13.36 -33.08 4.93
CA GLY A 43 -12.19 -32.73 5.75
C GLY A 43 -11.90 -33.75 6.85
N LEU A 44 -12.83 -34.67 7.17
CA LEU A 44 -12.81 -35.57 8.31
C LEU A 44 -12.32 -36.96 7.85
N GLY A 45 -11.43 -37.56 8.62
CA GLY A 45 -11.16 -38.99 8.48
C GLY A 45 -12.45 -39.80 8.72
N ALA A 46 -12.57 -40.96 8.07
CA ALA A 46 -13.66 -41.92 8.27
C ALA A 46 -13.78 -42.45 9.74
N ASP A 47 -12.87 -42.04 10.62
CA ASP A 47 -12.84 -42.34 12.05
C ASP A 47 -13.53 -41.26 12.92
N GLY A 48 -14.12 -40.22 12.32
CA GLY A 48 -14.81 -39.15 13.06
C GLY A 48 -13.86 -38.25 13.86
N ALA A 49 -12.55 -38.45 13.76
CA ALA A 49 -11.58 -37.55 14.37
C ALA A 49 -11.27 -36.43 13.38
N GLY A 50 -11.59 -35.19 13.81
CA GLY A 50 -11.47 -33.88 13.13
C GLY A 50 -10.49 -33.72 11.96
N THR A 51 -10.68 -32.65 11.19
CA THR A 51 -9.89 -32.37 9.98
C THR A 51 -8.38 -32.36 10.19
N ILE A 52 -7.57 -32.42 9.11
CA ILE A 52 -6.11 -32.10 9.22
C ILE A 52 -5.97 -30.81 10.00
N ALA A 53 -6.74 -29.78 9.65
CA ALA A 53 -6.75 -28.50 10.33
C ALA A 53 -7.19 -28.60 11.81
N ASP A 54 -8.12 -29.49 12.18
CA ASP A 54 -8.56 -29.69 13.57
C ASP A 54 -7.60 -30.55 14.40
N ARG A 55 -6.87 -31.48 13.78
CA ARG A 55 -5.80 -32.25 14.42
C ARG A 55 -4.53 -31.39 14.54
N PHE A 56 -4.31 -30.48 13.60
CA PHE A 56 -3.25 -29.46 13.67
C PHE A 56 -3.55 -28.42 14.78
N ARG A 57 -4.80 -27.96 14.89
CA ARG A 57 -5.26 -27.03 15.94
C ARG A 57 -5.26 -27.64 17.36
N ARG A 58 -5.32 -28.97 17.49
CA ARG A 58 -5.36 -29.67 18.80
C ARG A 58 -4.00 -29.89 19.48
N GLY A 59 -2.89 -29.53 18.83
CA GLY A 59 -1.57 -29.57 19.47
C GLY A 59 -1.01 -30.98 19.70
N ASP A 60 -1.52 -31.99 18.98
CA ASP A 60 -0.97 -33.34 19.03
C ASP A 60 0.50 -33.31 18.55
N ARG A 61 1.43 -33.60 19.46
CA ARG A 61 2.87 -33.66 19.18
C ARG A 61 3.15 -34.83 18.25
N TRP A 62 3.42 -34.55 16.98
CA TRP A 62 4.02 -35.49 16.06
C TRP A 62 5.51 -35.16 15.92
N ARG A 63 6.37 -36.03 16.46
CA ARG A 63 7.77 -36.11 16.06
C ARG A 63 7.82 -37.07 14.87
N VAL A 64 7.97 -36.54 13.67
CA VAL A 64 8.59 -37.32 12.59
C VAL A 64 10.09 -37.16 12.79
N PRO A 65 10.85 -38.25 13.01
CA PRO A 65 12.31 -38.18 13.10
C PRO A 65 12.87 -37.52 11.82
N LEU A 66 13.77 -36.54 11.99
CA LEU A 66 14.34 -35.76 10.87
C LEU A 66 15.10 -36.63 9.85
N ASP A 67 15.52 -37.82 10.28
CA ASP A 67 16.15 -38.88 9.51
C ASP A 67 15.19 -39.64 8.59
N GLU A 68 13.87 -39.66 8.87
CA GLU A 68 12.85 -40.20 7.95
C GLU A 68 12.41 -39.18 6.88
N ILE A 69 12.80 -37.92 7.03
CA ILE A 69 12.50 -36.82 6.08
C ILE A 69 13.50 -36.82 4.90
N TYR A 70 14.73 -37.30 5.13
CA TYR A 70 15.80 -37.29 4.13
C TYR A 70 15.60 -38.28 2.97
N ASP A 71 14.81 -39.34 3.14
CA ASP A 71 14.48 -40.28 2.04
C ASP A 71 13.31 -39.80 1.15
N ILE A 72 12.71 -38.65 1.47
CA ILE A 72 11.59 -38.05 0.73
C ILE A 72 12.08 -36.91 -0.21
N GLU A 73 13.39 -36.73 -0.40
CA GLU A 73 13.94 -35.75 -1.35
C GLU A 73 13.54 -36.04 -2.82
N ASN A 74 13.04 -37.24 -3.12
CA ASN A 74 12.58 -37.61 -4.46
C ASN A 74 11.06 -37.49 -4.71
N ASN A 75 10.28 -37.00 -3.74
CA ASN A 75 8.82 -36.95 -3.88
C ASN A 75 8.33 -35.51 -4.06
N THR A 76 8.41 -35.01 -5.31
CA THR A 76 7.82 -33.75 -5.78
C THR A 76 6.40 -33.52 -5.24
N SER A 77 5.67 -34.62 -5.01
CA SER A 77 4.36 -34.74 -4.39
C SER A 77 4.24 -34.13 -2.97
N TYR A 78 5.18 -34.39 -2.05
CA TYR A 78 5.07 -33.94 -0.65
C TYR A 78 5.39 -32.45 -0.49
N ALA A 79 6.47 -31.98 -1.13
CA ALA A 79 6.80 -30.56 -1.19
C ALA A 79 5.67 -29.75 -1.84
N ALA A 80 5.01 -30.30 -2.86
CA ALA A 80 3.85 -29.67 -3.49
C ALA A 80 2.65 -29.55 -2.54
N ILE A 81 2.35 -30.58 -1.73
CA ILE A 81 1.30 -30.50 -0.70
C ILE A 81 1.63 -29.42 0.34
N LEU A 82 2.86 -29.39 0.86
CA LEU A 82 3.29 -28.40 1.85
C LEU A 82 3.18 -26.98 1.30
N ARG A 83 3.55 -26.78 0.03
CA ARG A 83 3.40 -25.50 -0.65
C ARG A 83 1.92 -25.07 -0.74
N VAL A 84 1.01 -25.97 -1.11
CA VAL A 84 -0.43 -25.63 -1.16
C VAL A 84 -0.96 -25.24 0.22
N LEU A 85 -0.60 -25.99 1.26
CA LEU A 85 -0.99 -25.69 2.65
C LEU A 85 -0.42 -24.34 3.11
N ALA A 86 0.87 -24.10 2.89
CA ALA A 86 1.51 -22.85 3.24
C ALA A 86 0.87 -21.65 2.54
N ARG A 87 0.51 -21.80 1.25
CA ARG A 87 -0.16 -20.73 0.49
C ARG A 87 -1.53 -20.41 1.07
N ALA A 88 -2.29 -21.43 1.46
CA ALA A 88 -3.59 -21.25 2.09
C ALA A 88 -3.47 -20.56 3.47
N GLU A 89 -2.52 -20.98 4.30
CA GLU A 89 -2.30 -20.37 5.62
C GLU A 89 -1.80 -18.93 5.51
N ILE A 90 -0.85 -18.65 4.60
CA ILE A 90 -0.36 -17.29 4.33
C ILE A 90 -1.49 -16.39 3.84
N LYS A 91 -2.28 -16.83 2.87
CA LYS A 91 -3.42 -16.07 2.35
C LYS A 91 -4.43 -15.76 3.45
N LYS A 92 -4.80 -16.78 4.24
CA LYS A 92 -5.72 -16.60 5.36
C LYS A 92 -5.16 -15.65 6.44
N ALA A 93 -3.86 -15.71 6.71
CA ALA A 93 -3.21 -14.80 7.65
C ALA A 93 -3.22 -13.36 7.13
N TRP A 94 -2.90 -13.14 5.85
CA TRP A 94 -3.01 -11.85 5.19
C TRP A 94 -4.43 -11.28 5.26
N GLU A 95 -5.45 -12.08 4.94
CA GLU A 95 -6.85 -11.68 5.04
C GLU A 95 -7.24 -11.32 6.48
N ARG A 96 -6.83 -12.13 7.47
CA ARG A 96 -7.04 -11.84 8.91
C ARG A 96 -6.35 -10.55 9.36
N ALA A 97 -5.23 -10.20 8.76
CA ALA A 97 -4.49 -8.96 9.04
C ALA A 97 -5.08 -7.72 8.34
N GLY A 98 -6.18 -7.86 7.60
CA GLY A 98 -6.85 -6.76 6.90
C GLY A 98 -6.66 -6.79 5.37
N GLY A 99 -6.04 -7.84 4.83
CA GLY A 99 -5.83 -8.00 3.40
C GLY A 99 -5.01 -6.85 2.82
N PRO A 100 -5.52 -6.06 1.85
CA PRO A 100 -4.82 -4.89 1.33
C PRO A 100 -4.36 -3.90 2.41
N HIS A 101 -5.11 -3.82 3.51
CA HIS A 101 -4.85 -2.94 4.66
C HIS A 101 -3.87 -3.52 5.69
N ALA A 102 -3.33 -4.71 5.43
CA ALA A 102 -2.29 -5.29 6.28
C ALA A 102 -1.03 -4.42 6.26
N ARG A 103 -0.20 -4.51 7.31
CA ARG A 103 1.04 -3.70 7.44
C ARG A 103 1.98 -3.89 6.25
N VAL A 104 1.99 -5.09 5.70
CA VAL A 104 2.83 -5.46 4.55
C VAL A 104 2.20 -5.08 3.20
N GLY A 105 0.96 -4.60 3.21
CA GLY A 105 0.21 -4.15 2.03
C GLY A 105 -0.18 -5.27 1.08
N LEU A 106 -0.38 -4.91 -0.18
CA LEU A 106 -0.72 -5.84 -1.26
C LEU A 106 0.44 -6.81 -1.57
N PRO A 107 0.14 -8.06 -1.98
CA PRO A 107 1.11 -8.95 -2.60
C PRO A 107 1.79 -8.28 -3.80
N LEU A 108 3.05 -8.63 -4.08
CA LEU A 108 3.73 -8.15 -5.29
C LEU A 108 3.10 -8.72 -6.58
N ASP A 109 2.40 -9.84 -6.47
CA ASP A 109 1.73 -10.54 -7.57
C ASP A 109 0.38 -11.08 -7.09
N ALA A 110 -0.67 -10.81 -7.87
CA ALA A 110 -2.06 -11.18 -7.56
C ALA A 110 -2.31 -12.70 -7.54
N SER A 111 -1.38 -13.50 -8.06
CA SER A 111 -1.41 -14.96 -7.96
C SER A 111 -0.97 -15.47 -6.58
N PHE A 112 -0.55 -14.62 -5.63
CA PHE A 112 -0.04 -15.04 -4.32
C PHE A 112 1.08 -16.09 -4.45
N PRO A 113 2.15 -15.80 -5.22
CA PRO A 113 3.25 -16.74 -5.34
C PRO A 113 3.93 -16.87 -3.98
N ILE A 114 4.17 -18.11 -3.59
CA ILE A 114 4.96 -18.41 -2.40
C ILE A 114 6.22 -19.18 -2.79
N ARG A 115 7.27 -18.97 -2.00
CA ARG A 115 8.56 -19.67 -2.10
C ARG A 115 9.00 -20.16 -0.72
N GLU A 116 9.78 -21.22 -0.69
CA GLU A 116 10.44 -21.65 0.53
C GLU A 116 11.72 -20.81 0.73
N ALA A 117 11.82 -20.11 1.86
CA ALA A 117 12.97 -19.27 2.18
C ALA A 117 14.03 -20.01 3.01
N ALA A 118 13.59 -21.00 3.79
CA ALA A 118 14.41 -21.94 4.56
C ALA A 118 13.58 -23.21 4.76
N PRO A 119 14.18 -24.36 5.09
CA PRO A 119 13.44 -25.61 5.32
C PRO A 119 12.27 -25.41 6.30
N GLY A 120 11.04 -25.58 5.81
CA GLY A 120 9.81 -25.38 6.60
C GLY A 120 9.40 -23.92 6.82
N THR A 121 10.01 -22.96 6.13
CA THR A 121 9.62 -21.54 6.14
C THR A 121 9.18 -21.12 4.75
N TRP A 122 7.89 -20.88 4.61
CA TRP A 122 7.29 -20.42 3.35
C TRP A 122 7.00 -18.93 3.43
N VAL A 123 7.26 -18.20 2.36
CA VAL A 123 7.08 -16.75 2.35
C VAL A 123 6.31 -16.29 1.13
N MET A 124 5.51 -15.25 1.33
CA MET A 124 4.89 -14.44 0.28
C MET A 124 5.41 -13.02 0.37
N ASP A 125 5.95 -12.53 -0.74
CA ASP A 125 6.44 -11.16 -0.84
C ASP A 125 5.28 -10.19 -1.12
N CYS A 126 5.22 -9.13 -0.32
CA CYS A 126 4.26 -8.03 -0.38
C CYS A 126 5.01 -6.70 -0.58
N ARG A 127 4.30 -5.64 -0.94
CA ARG A 127 4.90 -4.31 -1.20
C ARG A 127 5.71 -3.79 0.00
N GLY A 128 5.13 -3.86 1.19
CA GLY A 128 5.75 -3.42 2.45
C GLY A 128 6.64 -4.46 3.15
N GLY A 129 6.66 -5.71 2.72
CA GLY A 129 7.38 -6.77 3.43
C GLY A 129 6.96 -8.18 3.04
N GLN A 130 6.81 -9.07 4.02
CA GLN A 130 6.51 -10.47 3.77
C GLN A 130 5.51 -11.02 4.79
N ILE A 131 4.75 -12.03 4.37
CA ILE A 131 4.08 -12.94 5.29
C ILE A 131 4.78 -14.27 5.22
N GLN A 132 5.16 -14.79 6.38
CA GLN A 132 5.86 -16.06 6.50
C GLN A 132 5.00 -17.07 7.24
N PHE A 133 5.01 -18.31 6.79
CA PHE A 133 4.47 -19.46 7.50
C PHE A 133 5.62 -20.34 7.99
N LEU A 134 5.75 -20.44 9.31
CA LEU A 134 6.72 -21.26 10.01
C LEU A 134 6.09 -22.62 10.30
N GLN A 135 6.41 -23.63 9.49
CA GLN A 135 5.77 -24.95 9.55
C GLN A 135 5.99 -25.65 10.89
N ASN A 136 7.20 -25.53 11.45
CA ASN A 136 7.58 -26.16 12.71
C ASN A 136 6.76 -25.60 13.89
N ASP A 137 6.56 -24.28 13.89
CA ASP A 137 5.84 -23.56 14.94
C ASP A 137 4.35 -23.38 14.64
N ARG A 138 3.93 -23.75 13.43
CA ARG A 138 2.57 -23.62 12.91
C ARG A 138 2.06 -22.19 13.02
N GLN A 139 2.94 -21.24 12.77
CA GLN A 139 2.72 -19.84 13.02
C GLN A 139 2.84 -19.03 11.74
N THR A 140 1.96 -18.05 11.58
CA THR A 140 2.11 -17.02 10.56
C THR A 140 2.64 -15.75 11.18
N VAL A 141 3.62 -15.13 10.51
CA VAL A 141 4.22 -13.86 10.93
C VAL A 141 4.20 -12.87 9.78
N GLU A 142 3.86 -11.62 10.07
CA GLU A 142 4.15 -10.48 9.21
C GLU A 142 5.56 -9.99 9.51
N VAL A 143 6.36 -9.80 8.47
CA VAL A 143 7.66 -9.15 8.55
C VAL A 143 7.56 -7.87 7.73
N LEU A 144 7.33 -6.75 8.42
CA LEU A 144 7.37 -5.43 7.79
C LEU A 144 8.83 -5.08 7.51
N GLN A 145 9.12 -4.77 6.25
CA GLN A 145 10.46 -4.51 5.77
C GLN A 145 10.63 -3.13 5.16
N ARG A 146 9.54 -2.47 4.75
CA ARG A 146 9.57 -1.22 4.01
C ARG A 146 8.43 -0.33 4.45
N LYS A 147 8.73 0.95 4.62
CA LYS A 147 7.77 2.01 4.89
C LYS A 147 7.97 3.17 3.94
N THR A 148 6.94 4.00 3.78
CA THR A 148 6.97 5.20 2.96
C THR A 148 6.77 6.44 3.81
N THR A 149 7.55 7.48 3.52
CA THR A 149 7.45 8.79 4.14
C THR A 149 7.35 9.87 3.06
N VAL A 150 6.43 10.81 3.22
CA VAL A 150 6.23 11.95 2.33
C VAL A 150 6.41 13.23 3.13
N ARG A 151 7.33 14.08 2.69
CA ARG A 151 7.60 15.39 3.29
C ARG A 151 7.50 16.48 2.24
N LEU A 152 6.95 17.62 2.61
CA LEU A 152 7.08 18.86 1.83
C LEU A 152 8.38 19.55 2.26
N VAL A 153 9.25 19.85 1.29
CA VAL A 153 10.57 20.43 1.57
C VAL A 153 10.68 21.88 1.13
N ALA A 154 9.93 22.32 0.11
CA ALA A 154 9.92 23.71 -0.30
C ALA A 154 8.68 24.06 -1.12
N ILE A 155 8.38 25.36 -1.18
CA ILE A 155 7.45 25.98 -2.13
C ILE A 155 8.19 27.15 -2.81
N GLU A 156 8.14 27.21 -4.14
CA GLU A 156 8.67 28.33 -4.95
C GLU A 156 7.49 29.10 -5.55
N CYS A 157 7.48 30.42 -5.39
CA CYS A 157 6.70 31.31 -6.23
C CYS A 157 7.45 31.47 -7.55
N GLN A 158 6.87 31.03 -8.68
CA GLN A 158 7.51 31.15 -9.99
C GLN A 158 7.02 32.36 -10.77
N VAL A 159 5.72 32.61 -10.69
CA VAL A 159 5.05 33.76 -11.30
C VAL A 159 4.03 34.26 -10.31
N ARG A 160 3.99 35.57 -10.14
CA ARG A 160 2.96 36.31 -9.42
C ARG A 160 2.91 37.71 -10.01
N GLN A 161 1.70 38.22 -10.27
CA GLN A 161 1.54 39.54 -10.87
C GLN A 161 1.29 40.63 -9.82
N GLU A 162 0.66 40.30 -8.69
CA GLU A 162 0.45 41.23 -7.59
C GLU A 162 1.55 41.15 -6.52
N SER A 163 1.76 42.23 -5.76
CA SER A 163 2.92 42.40 -4.85
C SER A 163 2.59 42.14 -3.37
N SER A 164 1.32 41.90 -3.04
CA SER A 164 0.85 41.70 -1.66
C SER A 164 0.29 40.32 -1.35
N ASP A 165 0.21 39.42 -2.32
CA ASP A 165 -0.73 38.29 -2.23
C ASP A 165 -0.38 37.35 -1.10
N GLU A 166 -1.40 37.14 -0.28
CA GLU A 166 -1.38 36.26 0.86
C GLU A 166 -1.96 34.92 0.42
N VAL A 167 -1.15 33.87 0.44
CA VAL A 167 -1.57 32.56 -0.07
C VAL A 167 -1.55 31.50 1.02
N TYR A 168 -2.43 30.54 0.92
CA TYR A 168 -2.45 29.38 1.79
C TYR A 168 -2.87 28.16 0.99
N GLY A 169 -2.70 26.99 1.58
CA GLY A 169 -3.11 25.78 0.91
C GLY A 169 -3.18 24.57 1.77
N VAL A 170 -3.58 23.49 1.13
CA VAL A 170 -3.80 22.20 1.73
C VAL A 170 -3.12 21.17 0.85
N VAL A 171 -2.20 20.43 1.44
CA VAL A 171 -1.59 19.26 0.81
C VAL A 171 -2.21 18.02 1.39
N SER A 172 -2.73 17.15 0.53
CA SER A 172 -3.28 15.86 0.90
C SER A 172 -2.52 14.73 0.24
N VAL A 173 -2.23 13.67 1.00
CA VAL A 173 -1.63 12.44 0.50
C VAL A 173 -2.59 11.30 0.77
N HIS A 174 -2.93 10.57 -0.29
CA HIS A 174 -3.82 9.43 -0.26
C HIS A 174 -3.08 8.13 -0.64
N GLY A 175 -3.27 7.09 0.17
CA GLY A 175 -2.85 5.71 -0.06
C GLY A 175 -4.06 4.78 -0.03
N PRO A 176 -4.54 4.27 -1.19
CA PRO A 176 -5.80 3.55 -1.27
C PRO A 176 -5.78 2.18 -0.60
N ALA A 177 -4.64 1.48 -0.64
CA ALA A 177 -4.52 0.14 -0.09
C ALA A 177 -4.64 0.12 1.43
N ASN A 178 -4.27 1.20 2.14
CA ASN A 178 -4.50 1.32 3.60
C ASN A 178 -5.57 2.34 3.98
N GLN A 179 -6.32 2.86 3.00
CA GLN A 179 -7.27 3.97 3.20
C GLN A 179 -6.60 5.17 3.92
N MET A 180 -5.28 5.33 3.71
CA MET A 180 -4.52 6.39 4.33
C MET A 180 -4.92 7.70 3.67
N ILE A 181 -5.43 8.64 4.45
CA ILE A 181 -5.66 10.01 4.00
C ILE A 181 -5.03 10.93 5.03
N GLN A 182 -3.98 11.63 4.64
CA GLN A 182 -3.29 12.61 5.47
C GLN A 182 -3.33 13.97 4.81
N THR A 183 -3.74 14.99 5.56
CA THR A 183 -3.93 16.33 5.03
C THR A 183 -3.27 17.34 5.95
N VAL A 184 -2.48 18.25 5.38
CA VAL A 184 -1.75 19.29 6.10
C VAL A 184 -2.04 20.65 5.47
N ARG A 185 -2.38 21.62 6.31
CA ARG A 185 -2.51 23.03 5.91
C ARG A 185 -1.14 23.71 5.90
N ILE A 186 -0.93 24.62 4.96
CA ILE A 186 0.28 25.41 4.81
C ILE A 186 -0.11 26.88 4.63
N PRO A 187 0.36 27.81 5.49
CA PRO A 187 1.02 27.52 6.76
C PRO A 187 0.02 26.88 7.74
N GLY A 188 0.49 26.36 8.88
CA GLY A 188 -0.41 25.76 9.87
C GLY A 188 -1.53 26.70 10.38
N SER A 189 -1.33 28.01 10.26
CA SER A 189 -2.29 29.08 10.58
C SER A 189 -1.99 30.34 9.77
N GLY A 190 -3.00 31.16 9.46
CA GLY A 190 -2.88 32.36 8.63
C GLY A 190 -2.49 32.05 7.17
N THR A 191 -1.78 33.00 6.57
CA THR A 191 -1.34 33.01 5.18
C THR A 191 0.19 33.05 5.06
N LEU A 192 0.70 32.73 3.89
CA LEU A 192 2.08 32.90 3.49
C LEU A 192 2.19 34.12 2.60
N ASN A 193 3.13 35.00 2.93
CA ASN A 193 3.63 35.97 1.96
C ASN A 193 4.82 35.34 1.23
N MET A 194 4.60 34.98 -0.03
CA MET A 194 5.60 34.31 -0.85
C MET A 194 6.71 35.25 -1.33
N GLY A 195 6.49 36.58 -1.29
CA GLY A 195 7.40 37.58 -1.83
C GLY A 195 7.39 37.64 -3.36
N GLU A 196 8.45 38.22 -3.92
CA GLU A 196 8.63 38.41 -5.37
C GLU A 196 8.71 37.08 -6.16
N PRO A 197 8.39 37.10 -7.47
CA PRO A 197 8.63 35.97 -8.35
C PRO A 197 10.06 35.41 -8.22
N GLY A 198 10.14 34.12 -7.96
CA GLY A 198 11.36 33.37 -7.71
C GLY A 198 11.76 33.19 -6.25
N ALA A 199 11.06 33.84 -5.33
CA ALA A 199 11.23 33.61 -3.90
C ALA A 199 10.77 32.20 -3.50
N ARG A 200 11.51 31.61 -2.55
CA ARG A 200 11.30 30.23 -2.08
C ARG A 200 11.11 30.12 -0.58
N LEU A 201 10.09 29.42 -0.13
CA LEU A 201 10.01 28.98 1.26
C LEU A 201 10.57 27.57 1.36
N THR A 202 11.62 27.39 2.17
CA THR A 202 12.18 26.07 2.49
C THR A 202 11.70 25.65 3.86
N PHE A 203 11.16 24.43 3.96
CA PHE A 203 10.71 23.87 5.22
C PHE A 203 11.78 22.94 5.78
N PRO A 204 11.89 22.82 7.12
CA PRO A 204 12.58 21.69 7.74
C PRO A 204 11.74 20.41 7.54
N ALA A 205 11.62 19.98 6.29
CA ALA A 205 10.94 18.78 5.81
C ALA A 205 9.62 18.48 6.54
N LEU A 206 8.61 19.34 6.31
CA LEU A 206 7.29 19.24 6.92
C LEU A 206 6.68 17.84 6.64
N PRO A 207 6.51 16.98 7.66
CA PRO A 207 5.99 15.63 7.44
C PRO A 207 4.51 15.69 7.10
N ILE A 208 4.13 15.02 6.00
CA ILE A 208 2.72 14.83 5.63
C ILE A 208 2.30 13.38 5.94
N VAL A 209 3.13 12.42 5.50
CA VAL A 209 2.98 11.00 5.83
C VAL A 209 4.27 10.52 6.46
N THR A 210 4.18 9.83 7.59
CA THR A 210 5.34 9.27 8.29
C THR A 210 5.16 7.77 8.45
N ASP A 211 6.14 6.99 8.01
CA ASP A 211 6.24 5.56 8.30
C ASP A 211 5.00 4.71 7.89
N SER A 212 4.34 5.10 6.79
CA SER A 212 3.18 4.36 6.27
C SER A 212 3.60 3.09 5.53
N THR A 213 2.66 2.17 5.34
CA THR A 213 2.83 1.00 4.48
C THR A 213 3.24 1.43 3.06
N LEU A 214 4.06 0.61 2.38
CA LEU A 214 4.42 0.87 0.98
C LEU A 214 3.24 0.55 0.06
N GLU A 215 2.74 1.57 -0.62
CA GLU A 215 1.61 1.49 -1.53
C GLU A 215 1.68 2.59 -2.61
N ASP A 216 0.72 2.58 -3.52
CA ASP A 216 0.52 3.67 -4.47
C ASP A 216 0.13 4.95 -3.74
N LEU A 217 0.71 6.09 -4.10
CA LEU A 217 0.44 7.37 -3.45
C LEU A 217 -0.10 8.41 -4.43
N TYR A 218 -1.07 9.19 -3.97
CA TYR A 218 -1.57 10.37 -4.66
C TYR A 218 -1.32 11.59 -3.79
N ILE A 219 -0.44 12.47 -4.23
CA ILE A 219 -0.17 13.75 -3.58
C ILE A 219 -0.98 14.81 -4.31
N ARG A 220 -1.74 15.61 -3.57
CA ARG A 220 -2.62 16.65 -4.08
C ARG A 220 -2.36 17.95 -3.37
N VAL A 221 -2.41 19.04 -4.12
CA VAL A 221 -2.19 20.39 -3.60
C VAL A 221 -3.35 21.27 -4.03
N ALA A 222 -4.09 21.78 -3.05
CA ALA A 222 -5.01 22.90 -3.23
C ALA A 222 -4.29 24.17 -2.76
N TRP A 223 -4.23 25.17 -3.62
CA TRP A 223 -3.62 26.47 -3.33
C TRP A 223 -4.65 27.56 -3.51
N ILE A 224 -4.67 28.53 -2.62
CA ILE A 224 -5.72 29.53 -2.52
C ILE A 224 -5.06 30.87 -2.23
N GLU A 225 -5.49 31.86 -2.98
CA GLU A 225 -5.21 33.27 -2.74
C GLU A 225 -6.25 33.84 -1.79
N ASN A 226 -5.77 34.50 -0.73
CA ASN A 226 -6.63 35.10 0.27
C ASN A 226 -6.88 36.57 -0.08
N ASP A 227 -8.07 36.86 -0.57
CA ASP A 227 -8.56 38.22 -0.76
C ASP A 227 -9.40 38.65 0.45
N SER A 228 -10.23 37.73 0.96
CA SER A 228 -11.13 38.03 2.06
C SER A 228 -11.67 36.79 2.78
N GLY A 229 -11.94 36.93 4.08
CA GLY A 229 -12.63 35.92 4.86
C GLY A 229 -11.76 35.28 5.94
N ASN A 230 -12.20 34.13 6.42
CA ASN A 230 -11.54 33.41 7.49
C ASN A 230 -10.76 32.22 6.91
N VAL A 231 -9.45 32.40 6.78
CA VAL A 231 -8.50 31.44 6.23
C VAL A 231 -8.59 30.09 6.94
N GLU A 232 -8.75 30.08 8.26
CA GLU A 232 -8.87 28.85 9.05
C GLU A 232 -10.13 28.06 8.67
N ASP A 233 -11.25 28.75 8.50
CA ASP A 233 -12.51 28.11 8.13
C ASP A 233 -12.48 27.58 6.70
N ILE A 234 -11.92 28.34 5.76
CA ILE A 234 -11.83 27.94 4.35
C ILE A 234 -10.85 26.77 4.21
N ALA A 235 -9.64 26.87 4.77
CA ALA A 235 -8.65 25.79 4.73
C ALA A 235 -9.18 24.49 5.36
N ARG A 236 -9.96 24.58 6.45
CA ARG A 236 -10.61 23.42 7.07
C ARG A 236 -11.63 22.77 6.14
N LYS A 237 -12.51 23.56 5.50
CA LYS A 237 -13.49 23.03 4.52
C LYS A 237 -12.79 22.37 3.35
N VAL A 238 -11.74 22.97 2.81
CA VAL A 238 -10.93 22.41 1.72
C VAL A 238 -10.33 21.06 2.16
N ALA A 239 -9.74 20.99 3.35
CA ALA A 239 -9.19 19.75 3.89
C ALA A 239 -10.25 18.65 4.07
N GLU A 240 -11.42 18.99 4.64
CA GLU A 240 -12.55 18.07 4.79
C GLU A 240 -13.03 17.53 3.43
N LYS A 241 -13.04 18.38 2.40
CA LYS A 241 -13.47 17.99 1.05
C LYS A 241 -12.45 17.14 0.34
N MET A 242 -11.16 17.44 0.45
CA MET A 242 -10.10 16.56 -0.04
C MET A 242 -10.16 15.19 0.65
N GLN A 243 -10.47 15.15 1.95
CA GLN A 243 -10.68 13.89 2.67
C GLN A 243 -11.91 13.12 2.17
N GLN A 244 -13.05 13.79 1.96
CA GLN A 244 -14.25 13.17 1.40
C GLN A 244 -14.01 12.62 0.00
N ALA A 245 -13.31 13.39 -0.85
CA ALA A 245 -12.92 12.98 -2.20
C ALA A 245 -12.03 11.74 -2.18
N ALA A 246 -10.99 11.75 -1.35
CA ALA A 246 -10.08 10.62 -1.20
C ALA A 246 -10.79 9.39 -0.65
N ALA A 247 -11.70 9.54 0.33
CA ALA A 247 -12.48 8.44 0.88
C ALA A 247 -13.46 7.84 -0.16
N ALA A 248 -14.12 8.69 -0.95
CA ALA A 248 -14.99 8.23 -2.05
C ALA A 248 -14.19 7.49 -3.12
N ALA A 249 -13.04 8.05 -3.51
CA ALA A 249 -12.10 7.42 -4.43
C ALA A 249 -11.58 6.08 -3.90
N ALA A 250 -11.33 5.95 -2.59
CA ALA A 250 -10.94 4.70 -1.93
C ALA A 250 -12.07 3.67 -1.86
N GLY A 251 -13.30 4.10 -1.55
CA GLY A 251 -14.48 3.25 -1.46
C GLY A 251 -14.86 2.58 -2.79
N ALA A 252 -14.64 3.28 -3.90
CA ALA A 252 -14.81 2.74 -5.26
C ALA A 252 -13.85 1.58 -5.61
N LEU A 253 -12.82 1.34 -4.78
CA LEU A 253 -11.77 0.34 -5.04
C LEU A 253 -12.02 -1.00 -4.38
N LEU A 254 -13.05 -1.11 -3.53
CA LEU A 254 -13.46 -2.36 -2.93
C LEU A 254 -13.96 -3.32 -4.03
N GLY A 255 -13.03 -4.10 -4.60
CA GLY A 255 -13.29 -5.10 -5.64
C GLY A 255 -12.58 -4.88 -6.99
N ALA A 256 -11.85 -3.77 -7.17
CA ALA A 256 -11.09 -3.50 -8.40
C ALA A 256 -9.61 -3.93 -8.26
N GLY A 257 -9.00 -4.44 -9.34
CA GLY A 257 -7.57 -4.74 -9.37
C GLY A 257 -6.73 -3.46 -9.29
N ALA A 258 -5.63 -3.48 -8.54
CA ALA A 258 -4.82 -2.30 -8.18
C ALA A 258 -4.38 -1.41 -9.37
N GLU A 259 -4.32 -1.94 -10.59
CA GLU A 259 -3.89 -1.20 -11.78
C GLU A 259 -5.04 -0.44 -12.49
N SER A 260 -6.30 -0.90 -12.40
CA SER A 260 -7.46 -0.17 -12.95
C SER A 260 -7.85 1.08 -12.13
N VAL A 261 -7.20 1.25 -10.99
CA VAL A 261 -7.50 2.23 -9.95
C VAL A 261 -6.95 3.63 -10.29
N ALA A 262 -5.82 3.71 -10.99
CA ALA A 262 -5.15 5.00 -11.19
C ALA A 262 -5.92 5.95 -12.11
N ALA A 263 -6.61 5.43 -13.12
CA ALA A 263 -7.42 6.25 -14.02
C ALA A 263 -8.72 6.74 -13.38
N SER A 264 -9.46 5.86 -12.67
CA SER A 264 -10.76 6.21 -12.05
C SER A 264 -10.63 7.11 -10.82
N GLN A 265 -9.51 7.03 -10.09
CA GLN A 265 -9.24 7.93 -8.97
C GLN A 265 -8.98 9.37 -9.40
N ASN A 266 -8.34 9.57 -10.56
CA ASN A 266 -8.14 10.92 -11.09
C ASN A 266 -9.49 11.59 -11.35
N GLU A 267 -10.41 10.95 -12.07
CA GLU A 267 -11.72 11.53 -12.42
C GLU A 267 -12.57 11.88 -11.18
N THR A 268 -12.73 10.93 -10.25
CA THR A 268 -13.53 11.15 -9.02
C THR A 268 -12.95 12.27 -8.15
N PHE A 269 -11.62 12.37 -8.09
CA PHE A 269 -10.96 13.45 -7.34
C PHE A 269 -11.08 14.79 -8.08
N TYR A 270 -10.99 14.82 -9.41
CA TYR A 270 -11.18 16.04 -10.20
C TYR A 270 -12.60 16.60 -10.05
N GLU A 271 -13.63 15.76 -10.01
CA GLU A 271 -15.00 16.21 -9.75
C GLU A 271 -15.14 16.86 -8.36
N ALA A 272 -14.53 16.27 -7.34
CA ALA A 272 -14.53 16.85 -6.01
C ALA A 272 -13.66 18.12 -5.92
N ALA A 273 -12.57 18.19 -6.68
CA ALA A 273 -11.71 19.37 -6.77
C ALA A 273 -12.41 20.55 -7.48
N LEU A 274 -13.16 20.29 -8.55
CA LEU A 274 -13.99 21.30 -9.21
C LEU A 274 -15.03 21.88 -8.25
N TRP A 275 -15.56 21.05 -7.36
CA TRP A 275 -16.47 21.51 -6.31
C TRP A 275 -15.75 22.35 -5.25
N ILE A 276 -14.53 21.98 -4.85
CA ILE A 276 -13.70 22.81 -3.94
C ILE A 276 -13.50 24.21 -4.54
N VAL A 277 -13.15 24.28 -5.83
CA VAL A 277 -13.02 25.57 -6.53
C VAL A 277 -14.35 26.33 -6.52
N GLY A 278 -15.48 25.70 -6.86
CA GLY A 278 -16.78 26.36 -6.87
C GLY A 278 -17.26 26.89 -5.50
N ASP A 279 -17.02 26.15 -4.43
CA ASP A 279 -17.43 26.53 -3.07
C ASP A 279 -16.51 27.58 -2.44
N VAL A 280 -15.20 27.54 -2.75
CA VAL A 280 -14.21 28.52 -2.26
C VAL A 280 -14.36 29.86 -2.99
N LEU A 281 -14.57 29.85 -4.32
CA LEU A 281 -14.88 31.07 -5.08
C LEU A 281 -16.15 31.76 -4.55
N GLY A 282 -17.09 31.00 -3.99
CA GLY A 282 -18.27 31.54 -3.30
C GLY A 282 -17.99 32.23 -1.96
N MET A 283 -16.77 32.16 -1.44
CA MET A 283 -16.34 32.73 -0.15
C MET A 283 -15.49 33.99 -0.29
N GLY A 284 -15.18 34.42 -1.53
CA GLY A 284 -14.42 35.64 -1.80
C GLY A 284 -12.90 35.48 -1.73
N ASP A 285 -12.41 34.26 -1.98
CA ASP A 285 -11.00 33.88 -2.15
C ASP A 285 -10.83 33.15 -3.48
N ASP A 286 -9.68 33.34 -4.13
CA ASP A 286 -9.40 32.77 -5.44
C ASP A 286 -8.63 31.45 -5.35
N ALA A 287 -9.35 30.37 -5.63
CA ALA A 287 -8.79 29.01 -5.60
C ALA A 287 -8.12 28.67 -6.93
N TYR A 288 -6.83 28.35 -6.88
CA TYR A 288 -6.14 27.73 -7.99
C TYR A 288 -6.69 26.31 -8.24
N PRO A 289 -6.69 25.81 -9.49
CA PRO A 289 -6.99 24.41 -9.78
C PRO A 289 -6.17 23.47 -8.89
N VAL A 290 -6.84 22.46 -8.32
CA VAL A 290 -6.17 21.45 -7.50
C VAL A 290 -5.32 20.57 -8.42
N GLU A 291 -4.02 20.53 -8.12
CA GLU A 291 -3.05 19.76 -8.90
C GLU A 291 -2.52 18.57 -8.12
N GLY A 292 -1.92 17.61 -8.81
CA GLY A 292 -1.42 16.42 -8.13
C GLY A 292 -0.44 15.56 -8.88
N ARG A 293 0.13 14.63 -8.13
CA ARG A 293 1.09 13.63 -8.60
C ARG A 293 0.71 12.25 -8.10
N TYR A 294 0.59 11.31 -9.02
CA TYR A 294 0.59 9.88 -8.74
C TYR A 294 2.02 9.36 -8.65
N ILE A 295 2.31 8.59 -7.62
CA ILE A 295 3.58 7.90 -7.39
C ILE A 295 3.25 6.42 -7.23
N SER A 296 3.73 5.61 -8.17
CA SER A 296 3.43 4.18 -8.16
C SER A 296 4.21 3.45 -7.07
N ALA A 297 3.64 2.37 -6.53
CA ALA A 297 4.39 1.47 -5.66
C ALA A 297 5.64 0.89 -6.36
N GLY A 298 5.57 0.68 -7.68
CA GLY A 298 6.72 0.23 -8.48
C GLY A 298 7.88 1.22 -8.45
N GLU A 299 7.58 2.52 -8.54
CA GLU A 299 8.57 3.60 -8.40
C GLU A 299 9.20 3.63 -7.00
N LEU A 300 8.38 3.45 -5.95
CA LEU A 300 8.88 3.36 -4.57
C LEU A 300 9.73 2.11 -4.32
N LEU A 301 9.47 1.02 -5.04
CA LEU A 301 10.20 -0.24 -4.95
C LEU A 301 11.48 -0.25 -5.80
N ALA A 302 11.59 0.61 -6.81
CA ALA A 302 12.75 0.65 -7.69
C ALA A 302 14.03 1.06 -6.93
N GLY A 303 15.08 0.23 -6.99
CA GLY A 303 16.38 0.53 -6.37
C GLY A 303 16.27 0.88 -4.88
N SER A 304 16.75 2.08 -4.51
CA SER A 304 16.69 2.66 -3.17
C SER A 304 15.47 3.56 -2.92
N GLY A 305 14.45 3.49 -3.77
CA GLY A 305 13.30 4.41 -3.80
C GLY A 305 13.39 5.40 -4.97
N PRO A 306 12.50 6.41 -5.03
CA PRO A 306 12.50 7.40 -6.09
C PRO A 306 13.86 8.11 -6.19
N PRO A 307 14.35 8.39 -7.42
CA PRO A 307 15.65 9.01 -7.59
C PRO A 307 15.65 10.42 -6.98
N LEU A 308 16.69 10.70 -6.19
CA LEU A 308 16.94 12.06 -5.72
C LEU A 308 17.27 12.95 -6.90
N GLN A 309 16.56 14.08 -6.98
CA GLN A 309 16.83 15.11 -7.96
C GLN A 309 18.05 15.91 -7.55
N ALA A 310 18.70 16.54 -8.55
CA ALA A 310 19.81 17.44 -8.27
C ALA A 310 19.35 18.60 -7.36
N PRO A 311 20.22 19.09 -6.46
CA PRO A 311 19.91 20.26 -5.64
C PRO A 311 19.47 21.43 -6.53
N TYR A 312 18.34 22.06 -6.19
CA TYR A 312 17.82 23.17 -6.97
C TYR A 312 18.25 24.51 -6.36
N LYS A 313 19.08 25.23 -7.13
CA LYS A 313 19.62 26.55 -6.81
C LYS A 313 19.23 27.55 -7.89
N ARG A 314 18.99 28.78 -7.47
CA ARG A 314 18.90 29.93 -8.38
C ARG A 314 19.95 30.96 -8.01
N GLY A 315 20.35 31.78 -8.98
CA GLY A 315 21.35 32.82 -8.75
C GLY A 315 20.84 34.01 -7.93
N ASP A 316 19.53 34.21 -7.88
CA ASP A 316 18.82 35.35 -7.29
C ASP A 316 18.18 35.06 -5.93
N ASP A 317 18.16 33.81 -5.48
CA ASP A 317 17.66 33.42 -4.16
C ASP A 317 18.70 32.54 -3.43
N PRO A 318 19.19 32.94 -2.25
CA PRO A 318 20.24 32.21 -1.52
C PRO A 318 19.78 30.86 -0.95
N ARG A 319 18.48 30.59 -0.90
CA ARG A 319 17.93 29.32 -0.40
C ARG A 319 18.20 28.21 -1.40
N THR A 320 18.31 26.97 -0.94
CA THR A 320 18.54 25.80 -1.80
C THR A 320 17.57 24.69 -1.42
N VAL A 321 16.97 24.04 -2.42
CA VAL A 321 16.24 22.78 -2.20
C VAL A 321 17.23 21.64 -2.35
N GLU A 322 17.78 21.19 -1.23
CA GLU A 322 18.91 20.23 -1.23
C GLU A 322 18.48 18.80 -1.55
N LYS A 323 17.30 18.38 -1.08
CA LYS A 323 16.81 17.00 -1.22
C LYS A 323 15.34 16.99 -1.60
N TRP A 324 15.05 16.46 -2.77
CA TRP A 324 13.69 16.30 -3.27
C TRP A 324 13.68 15.19 -4.34
N THR A 325 12.48 14.67 -4.61
CA THR A 325 12.26 13.55 -5.55
C THR A 325 11.20 13.91 -6.58
N HIS A 326 10.19 14.67 -6.16
CA HIS A 326 9.02 15.02 -6.94
C HIS A 326 8.67 16.48 -6.77
N ASP A 327 7.96 17.02 -7.75
CA ASP A 327 7.35 18.33 -7.69
C ASP A 327 5.91 18.32 -8.20
N ILE A 328 5.15 19.32 -7.76
CA ILE A 328 3.81 19.62 -8.26
C ILE A 328 3.78 21.11 -8.58
N TYR A 329 3.31 21.45 -9.78
CA TYR A 329 3.03 22.82 -10.16
C TYR A 329 1.56 23.10 -9.93
N VAL A 330 1.26 24.21 -9.27
CA VAL A 330 -0.09 24.76 -9.18
C VAL A 330 -0.07 26.09 -9.93
N GLN A 331 -1.00 26.27 -10.86
CA GLN A 331 -1.10 27.50 -11.62
C GLN A 331 -2.56 27.82 -11.93
N GLY A 332 -2.86 29.11 -12.05
CA GLY A 332 -4.20 29.59 -12.31
C GLY A 332 -4.22 31.09 -12.46
N VAL A 333 -5.37 31.58 -12.88
CA VAL A 333 -5.62 33.00 -13.07
C VAL A 333 -6.71 33.36 -12.09
N ASP A 334 -6.49 34.41 -11.32
CA ASP A 334 -7.46 34.95 -10.37
C ASP A 334 -8.59 35.70 -11.11
N ASP A 335 -9.57 36.22 -10.36
CA ASP A 335 -10.69 36.98 -10.94
C ASP A 335 -10.25 38.33 -11.55
N GLY A 336 -9.09 38.85 -11.12
CA GLY A 336 -8.43 40.04 -11.67
C GLY A 336 -7.75 39.81 -13.02
N GLY A 337 -7.55 38.55 -13.41
CA GLY A 337 -6.81 38.16 -14.61
C GLY A 337 -5.31 37.97 -14.37
N ASP A 338 -4.88 37.95 -13.12
CA ASP A 338 -3.50 37.82 -12.70
C ASP A 338 -3.09 36.35 -12.53
N LEU A 339 -1.95 36.02 -13.12
CA LEU A 339 -1.40 34.67 -13.16
C LEU A 339 -0.54 34.39 -11.94
N GLY A 340 -0.96 33.41 -11.16
CA GLY A 340 -0.14 32.77 -10.13
C GLY A 340 0.44 31.44 -10.62
N ARG A 341 1.71 31.18 -10.32
CA ARG A 341 2.34 29.87 -10.52
C ARG A 341 3.27 29.52 -9.36
N TYR A 342 3.02 28.38 -8.75
CA TYR A 342 3.75 27.88 -7.60
C TYR A 342 4.27 26.47 -7.86
N ARG A 343 5.43 26.15 -7.30
CA ARG A 343 6.05 24.82 -7.39
C ARG A 343 6.30 24.27 -6.00
N PHE A 344 5.71 23.12 -5.71
CA PHE A 344 5.84 22.39 -4.45
C PHE A 344 6.86 21.28 -4.63
N PHE A 345 7.82 21.17 -3.72
CA PHE A 345 8.86 20.16 -3.76
C PHE A 345 8.65 19.13 -2.66
N PHE A 346 8.68 17.86 -3.03
CA PHE A 346 8.44 16.73 -2.13
C PHE A 346 9.65 15.81 -2.02
N ASP A 347 9.95 15.41 -0.79
CA ASP A 347 10.86 14.31 -0.48
C ASP A 347 10.03 13.06 -0.15
N VAL A 348 9.99 12.12 -1.09
CA VAL A 348 9.26 10.86 -1.00
C VAL A 348 10.28 9.75 -0.86
N THR A 349 10.26 9.09 0.29
CA THR A 349 11.33 8.15 0.66
C THR A 349 10.74 6.81 1.05
N ARG A 350 11.49 5.76 0.68
CA ARG A 350 11.34 4.44 1.25
C ARG A 350 12.35 4.26 2.38
N THR A 351 11.86 3.83 3.54
CA THR A 351 12.72 3.44 4.67
C THR A 351 12.65 1.92 4.81
N ASP A 352 13.80 1.27 4.78
CA ASP A 352 13.90 -0.16 5.07
C ASP A 352 13.88 -0.39 6.59
N THR A 353 13.17 -1.41 7.04
CA THR A 353 12.94 -1.75 8.46
C THR A 353 12.92 -3.27 8.65
N HIS A 354 12.80 -3.73 9.88
CA HIS A 354 12.64 -5.14 10.20
C HIS A 354 11.80 -5.30 11.47
N ASP A 355 10.48 -5.27 11.29
CA ASP A 355 9.50 -5.41 12.38
C ASP A 355 8.68 -6.68 12.16
N VAL A 356 8.70 -7.57 13.14
CA VAL A 356 8.08 -8.90 13.08
C VAL A 356 6.89 -8.95 14.01
N ARG A 357 5.74 -9.38 13.49
CA ARG A 357 4.49 -9.55 14.23
C ARG A 357 3.86 -10.92 13.96
N VAL A 358 3.49 -11.63 15.01
CA VAL A 358 2.68 -12.85 14.93
C VAL A 358 1.23 -12.49 14.59
N ILE A 359 0.62 -13.20 13.63
CA ILE A 359 -0.76 -12.96 13.15
C ILE A 359 -1.61 -14.23 12.99
#